data_AF-A0AAC8VUF6-F1
#
_entry.id   AF-A0AAC8VUF6-F1
#
_cell.length_a   1.000
_cell.length_b   1.000
_cell.length_c   1.000
_cell.angle_alpha   90.00
_cell.angle_beta   90.00
_cell.angle_gamma   90.00
#
_symmetry.space_group_name_H-M   'P 1'
#
loop_
_entity.id
_entity.type
_entity.pdbx_description
1 polymer ?
#
loop_
_entity_poly.entity_id
_entity_poly.type
_entity_poly.pdbx_seq_one_letter_code
_entity_poly.pdbx_strand_id
1 'polypeptide(L)'
;MDLRVCFENMESVNVNDATMMKHYAKSYLADFDPEWAGFIMLPHDETMRATMEPAWQVLIRDATPGTEKDLLRYIDDNPMAAYHVHVYRRDAGPNETKIH
;
A
#
# COMPACT_ATOMS: atom_id res chain seq x y z
N MET A 1 -6.25 3.15 -14.42
CA MET A 1 -5.07 3.72 -13.73
C MET A 1 -4.45 2.61 -12.90
N ASP A 2 -3.20 2.74 -12.49
CA ASP A 2 -2.61 1.79 -11.54
C ASP A 2 -2.58 2.41 -10.14
N LEU A 3 -2.90 1.61 -9.14
CA LEU A 3 -2.75 2.00 -7.73
C LEU A 3 -1.67 1.13 -7.09
N ARG A 4 -0.78 1.76 -6.34
CA ARG A 4 0.20 1.08 -5.49
C ARG A 4 -0.22 1.29 -4.04
N VAL A 5 -0.32 0.20 -3.29
CA VAL A 5 -0.57 0.25 -1.86
C VAL A 5 0.67 -0.22 -1.14
N CYS A 6 1.22 0.64 -0.29
CA CYS A 6 2.41 0.38 0.51
C CYS A 6 2.02 0.25 1.99
N PHE A 7 2.72 -0.65 2.69
CA PHE A 7 2.51 -0.95 4.09
C PHE A 7 3.80 -0.64 4.86
N GLU A 8 3.84 0.54 5.49
CA GLU A 8 4.90 0.97 6.40
C GLU A 8 4.64 0.35 7.78
N ASN A 9 5.66 -0.24 8.40
CA ASN A 9 5.55 -0.78 9.76
C ASN A 9 5.42 0.36 10.78
N MET A 10 4.44 0.25 11.69
CA MET A 10 4.44 1.09 12.91
C MET A 10 5.68 0.76 13.77
N GLU A 11 6.05 1.66 14.67
CA GLU A 11 7.29 1.58 15.47
C GLU A 11 7.37 0.31 16.34
N SER A 12 6.21 -0.27 16.67
CA SER A 12 6.10 -1.48 17.49
C SER A 12 6.27 -2.79 16.72
N VAL A 13 6.38 -2.73 15.38
CA VAL A 13 6.38 -3.91 14.51
C VAL A 13 7.74 -4.14 13.92
N ASN A 14 8.30 -5.31 14.21
CA ASN A 14 9.55 -5.79 13.64
C ASN A 14 9.33 -7.12 12.90
N VAL A 15 8.26 -7.20 12.11
CA VAL A 15 7.95 -8.39 11.31
C VAL A 15 8.51 -8.23 9.91
N ASN A 16 9.46 -9.09 9.58
CA ASN A 16 10.15 -9.11 8.30
C ASN A 16 9.99 -10.49 7.63
N ASP A 17 8.75 -10.89 7.36
CA ASP A 17 8.43 -12.11 6.62
C ASP A 17 7.57 -11.77 5.39
N ALA A 18 8.18 -11.88 4.21
CA ALA A 18 7.54 -11.57 2.93
C ALA A 18 6.38 -12.53 2.59
N THR A 19 6.45 -13.79 3.03
CA THR A 19 5.42 -14.80 2.75
C THR A 19 4.18 -14.49 3.57
N MET A 20 4.36 -14.25 4.87
CA MET A 20 3.30 -13.84 5.77
C MET A 20 2.65 -12.54 5.28
N MET A 21 3.45 -11.51 4.98
CA MET A 21 2.92 -10.24 4.53
C MET A 21 2.18 -10.35 3.19
N LYS A 22 2.67 -11.16 2.25
CA LYS A 22 1.98 -11.43 0.99
C LYS A 22 0.58 -12.00 1.23
N HIS A 23 0.44 -12.97 2.12
CA HIS A 23 -0.87 -13.56 2.43
C HIS A 23 -1.79 -12.55 3.13
N TYR A 24 -1.23 -11.79 4.07
CA TYR A 24 -1.99 -10.81 4.83
C TYR A 24 -2.49 -9.67 3.94
N ALA A 25 -1.60 -9.06 3.13
CA ALA A 25 -1.96 -8.00 2.19
C ALA A 25 -2.96 -8.45 1.13
N LYS A 26 -2.79 -9.67 0.57
CA LYS A 26 -3.74 -10.22 -0.40
C LYS A 26 -5.12 -10.52 0.20
N SER A 27 -5.16 -10.90 1.47
CA SER A 27 -6.43 -11.16 2.17
C SER A 27 -7.12 -9.85 2.55
N TYR A 28 -6.36 -8.89 3.06
CA TYR A 28 -6.85 -7.57 3.46
C TYR A 28 -7.43 -6.80 2.27
N LEU A 29 -6.81 -6.89 1.10
CA LEU A 29 -7.27 -6.20 -0.12
C LEU A 29 -7.98 -7.15 -1.11
N ALA A 30 -8.55 -8.26 -0.67
CA ALA A 30 -9.05 -9.32 -1.56
C ALA A 30 -10.07 -8.83 -2.62
N ASP A 31 -10.91 -7.85 -2.26
CA ASP A 31 -11.93 -7.29 -3.15
C ASP A 31 -11.37 -6.40 -4.28
N PHE A 32 -10.06 -6.10 -4.26
CA PHE A 32 -9.40 -5.19 -5.19
C PHE A 32 -8.41 -5.90 -6.15
N ASP A 33 -8.41 -7.23 -6.19
CA ASP A 33 -7.50 -8.05 -7.01
C ASP A 33 -6.00 -7.66 -6.90
N PRO A 34 -5.39 -7.76 -5.69
CA PRO A 34 -4.05 -7.24 -5.44
C PRO A 34 -2.94 -8.15 -6.00
N GLU A 35 -2.07 -7.56 -6.81
CA GLU A 35 -0.83 -8.14 -7.30
C GLU A 35 0.30 -7.91 -6.28
N TRP A 36 0.99 -8.95 -5.83
CA TRP A 36 2.12 -8.79 -4.91
C TRP A 36 3.35 -8.25 -5.64
N ALA A 37 3.94 -7.14 -5.14
CA ALA A 37 5.05 -6.46 -5.79
C ALA A 37 6.32 -6.36 -4.92
N GLY A 38 6.41 -7.16 -3.84
CA GLY A 38 7.59 -7.20 -2.98
C GLY A 38 7.67 -5.99 -2.06
N PHE A 39 8.85 -5.37 -1.96
CA PHE A 39 9.07 -4.18 -1.15
C PHE A 39 9.64 -3.02 -1.98
N ILE A 40 9.44 -1.81 -1.49
CA ILE A 40 10.02 -0.58 -2.01
C ILE A 40 10.54 0.28 -0.85
N MET A 41 11.55 1.10 -1.10
CA MET A 41 11.98 2.12 -0.15
C MET A 41 11.09 3.35 -0.31
N LEU A 42 10.40 3.75 0.76
CA LEU A 42 9.67 5.01 0.75
C LEU A 42 10.59 6.17 1.16
N PRO A 43 10.49 7.34 0.50
CA PRO A 43 11.17 8.54 0.94
C PRO A 43 10.78 8.92 2.37
N HIS A 44 11.76 9.37 3.18
CA HIS A 44 11.53 9.75 4.57
C HIS A 44 10.40 10.79 4.76
N ASP A 45 10.24 11.72 3.83
CA ASP A 45 9.21 12.76 3.80
C ASP A 45 7.82 12.23 3.41
N GLU A 46 7.74 10.98 2.96
CA GLU A 46 6.48 10.28 2.67
C GLU A 46 6.11 9.24 3.73
N THR A 47 7.03 8.88 4.63
CA THR A 47 6.79 7.95 5.74
C THR A 47 6.28 8.66 6.99
N MET A 48 5.46 7.98 7.80
CA MET A 48 5.02 8.49 9.10
C MET A 48 6.16 8.51 10.13
N ARG A 49 7.12 7.58 10.01
CA ARG A 49 8.25 7.45 10.94
C ARG A 49 9.43 8.37 10.61
N ALA A 50 9.35 9.12 9.51
CA ALA A 50 10.42 10.00 9.03
C ALA A 50 11.78 9.27 8.82
N THR A 51 11.71 7.99 8.44
CA THR A 51 12.88 7.13 8.22
C THR A 51 12.76 6.45 6.86
N MET A 52 13.86 6.33 6.12
CA MET A 52 13.88 5.50 4.91
C MET A 52 13.72 4.02 5.29
N GLU A 53 12.50 3.50 5.15
CA GLU A 53 12.20 2.11 5.46
C GLU A 53 11.68 1.33 4.24
N PRO A 54 12.00 0.03 4.17
CA PRO A 54 11.36 -0.86 3.22
C PRO A 54 9.89 -1.04 3.63
N ALA A 55 8.98 -0.60 2.76
CA ALA A 55 7.56 -0.88 2.87
C ALA A 55 7.20 -2.02 1.92
N TRP A 56 6.38 -2.95 2.40
CA TRP A 56 5.79 -3.98 1.53
C TRP A 56 4.77 -3.34 0.61
N GLN A 57 4.57 -3.91 -0.58
CA GLN A 57 3.68 -3.31 -1.57
C GLN A 57 2.88 -4.33 -2.37
N VAL A 58 1.68 -3.89 -2.76
CA VAL A 58 0.86 -4.52 -3.79
C VAL A 58 0.49 -3.51 -4.86
N LEU A 59 0.10 -4.01 -6.04
CA LEU A 59 -0.38 -3.23 -7.16
C LEU A 59 -1.81 -3.66 -7.48
N ILE A 60 -2.66 -2.68 -7.74
CA ILE A 60 -4.01 -2.87 -8.28
C ILE A 60 -3.97 -2.28 -9.69
N ARG A 61 -4.07 -3.17 -10.69
CA ARG A 61 -3.95 -2.83 -12.11
C ARG A 61 -5.30 -2.43 -12.68
N ASP A 62 -5.27 -1.60 -13.71
CA ASP A 62 -6.45 -1.24 -14.50
C ASP A 62 -7.63 -0.72 -13.65
N ALA A 63 -7.31 -0.10 -12.51
CA ALA A 63 -8.28 0.45 -11.57
C ALA A 63 -9.13 1.52 -12.24
N THR A 64 -10.42 1.50 -11.92
CA THR A 64 -11.37 2.54 -12.29
C THR A 64 -11.38 3.65 -11.24
N PRO A 65 -11.89 4.86 -11.54
CA PRO A 65 -12.09 5.88 -10.52
C PRO A 65 -13.01 5.43 -9.36
N GLY A 66 -13.94 4.51 -9.62
CA GLY A 66 -14.76 3.88 -8.59
C GLY A 66 -13.93 2.99 -7.66
N THR A 67 -13.04 2.18 -8.24
CA THR A 67 -12.10 1.33 -7.50
C THR A 67 -11.20 2.15 -6.58
N GLU A 68 -10.64 3.27 -7.05
CA GLU A 68 -9.84 4.18 -6.21
C GLU A 68 -10.66 4.69 -5.01
N LYS A 69 -11.85 5.24 -5.27
CA LYS A 69 -12.71 5.77 -4.22
C LYS A 69 -13.10 4.71 -3.18
N ASP A 70 -13.41 3.51 -3.63
CA ASP A 70 -13.81 2.41 -2.76
C ASP A 70 -12.63 1.87 -1.95
N LEU A 71 -11.43 1.81 -2.55
CA LEU A 71 -10.20 1.45 -1.85
C LEU A 71 -9.87 2.42 -0.71
N LEU A 72 -9.89 3.73 -1.00
CA LEU A 72 -9.58 4.75 0.01
C LEU A 72 -10.58 4.69 1.17
N ARG A 73 -11.88 4.59 0.87
CA ARG A 73 -12.92 4.43 1.89
C ARG A 73 -12.72 3.15 2.71
N TYR A 74 -12.40 2.04 2.05
CA TYR A 74 -12.17 0.77 2.74
C TYR A 74 -11.00 0.87 3.73
N ILE A 75 -9.88 1.48 3.32
CA ILE A 75 -8.70 1.66 4.17
C ILE A 75 -9.03 2.56 5.38
N ASP A 76 -9.77 3.65 5.17
CA ASP A 76 -10.21 4.55 6.25
C ASP A 76 -11.09 3.81 7.26
N ASP A 77 -12.03 3.00 6.78
CA ASP A 77 -12.97 2.25 7.61
C ASP A 77 -12.34 1.01 8.28
N ASN A 78 -11.25 0.47 7.73
CA ASN A 78 -10.65 -0.79 8.15
C ASN A 78 -9.12 -0.66 8.31
N PRO A 79 -8.60 0.17 9.22
CA PRO A 79 -7.18 0.39 9.35
C PRO A 79 -6.43 -0.93 9.59
N MET A 80 -5.39 -1.17 8.79
CA MET A 80 -4.58 -2.37 8.92
C MET A 80 -3.77 -2.32 10.21
N ALA A 81 -4.07 -3.24 11.13
CA ALA A 81 -3.39 -3.28 12.42
C ALA A 81 -1.87 -3.35 12.23
N ALA A 82 -1.17 -2.46 12.94
CA ALA A 82 0.29 -2.41 13.00
C ALA A 82 1.00 -1.85 11.75
N TYR A 83 0.26 -1.35 10.75
CA TYR A 83 0.82 -0.74 9.55
C TYR A 83 0.22 0.64 9.27
N HIS A 84 1.03 1.58 8.81
CA HIS A 84 0.56 2.76 8.08
C HIS A 84 0.40 2.39 6.61
N VAL A 85 -0.78 2.66 6.05
CA VAL A 85 -1.07 2.37 4.65
C VAL A 85 -0.86 3.64 3.84
N HIS A 86 -0.14 3.53 2.72
CA HIS A 86 0.03 4.61 1.76
C HIS A 86 -0.50 4.17 0.41
N VAL A 87 -1.16 5.09 -0.30
CA VAL A 87 -1.68 4.81 -1.64
C VAL A 87 -1.12 5.82 -2.62
N TYR A 88 -0.59 5.30 -3.72
CA TYR A 88 -0.07 6.08 -4.83
C TYR A 88 -0.88 5.77 -6.08
N ARG A 89 -1.24 6.81 -6.82
CA ARG A 89 -1.90 6.71 -8.12
C ARG A 89 -0.90 6.94 -9.23
N ARG A 90 -0.97 6.09 -10.25
CA ARG A 90 -0.30 6.28 -11.54
C ARG A 90 -1.31 6.30 -12.67
N ASP A 91 -1.36 7.44 -13.36
CA ASP A 91 -2.14 7.59 -14.59
C ASP A 91 -1.35 7.05 -15.80
N ALA A 92 -1.54 7.59 -17.00
CA ALA A 92 -0.87 7.12 -18.22
C ALA A 92 0.65 7.44 -18.31
N GLY A 93 1.24 8.02 -17.27
CA GLY A 93 2.64 8.47 -17.22
C GLY A 93 3.54 7.64 -16.29
N PRO A 94 4.86 7.92 -16.29
CA PRO A 94 5.81 7.19 -15.43
C PRO A 94 5.72 7.60 -13.95
N ASN A 95 5.13 8.76 -13.66
CA ASN A 95 5.12 9.34 -12.32
C ASN A 95 3.91 8.87 -11.53
N GLU A 96 4.14 8.61 -10.25
CA GLU A 96 3.08 8.30 -9.28
C GLU A 96 2.83 9.54 -8.40
N THR A 97 1.63 9.65 -7.84
CA THR A 97 1.26 10.71 -6.90
C THR A 97 0.65 10.07 -5.68
N LYS A 98 1.13 10.43 -4.48
CA LYS A 98 0.54 9.98 -3.22
C LYS A 98 -0.85 10.60 -3.06
N ILE A 99 -1.84 9.76 -2.75
CA ILE A 99 -3.24 10.12 -2.59
C ILE A 99 -3.81 9.74 -1.21
N HIS A 100 -3.06 8.94 -0.43
CA HIS A 100 -3.33 8.57 0.96
C HIS A 100 -2.01 8.29 1.67
#